data_AF-A0A6I1G4N4-F1
#
_entry.id   AF-A0A6I1G4N4-F1
#
_cell.length_a   1.000
_cell.length_b   1.000
_cell.length_c   1.000
_cell.angle_alpha   90.00
_cell.angle_beta   90.00
_cell.angle_gamma   90.00
#
_symmetry.space_group_name_H-M   'P 1'
#
loop_
_entity.id
_entity.type
_entity.pdbx_description
1 polymer ?
#
loop_
_entity_poly.entity_id
_entity_poly.type
_entity_poly.pdbx_seq_one_letter_code
_entity_poly.pdbx_strand_id
1 'polypeptide(L)'
;MKRVLWWVYAVVVFVHGLIHVMGVVEGFGVADVDQLTEPVSGGEAVLWLVAGLLVIAAAVMTVLRSRGWWLVTGVAAVVSQVAILTSWTDARAGTAVNVLMLAAAAYGFATRSHDPASTQGARP
;
A
#
# COMPACT_ATOMS: atom_id res chain seq x y z
N MET A 1 18.97 -9.99 -10.95
CA MET A 1 18.53 -8.61 -10.71
C MET A 1 17.00 -8.48 -10.59
N LYS A 2 16.19 -8.82 -11.60
CA LYS A 2 14.71 -8.70 -11.54
C LYS A 2 14.05 -9.37 -10.31
N ARG A 3 14.50 -10.57 -9.92
CA ARG A 3 14.00 -11.26 -8.71
C ARG A 3 14.36 -10.54 -7.41
N VAL A 4 15.55 -9.94 -7.33
CA VAL A 4 15.99 -9.20 -6.14
C VAL A 4 15.16 -7.94 -5.98
N LEU A 5 14.99 -7.16 -7.05
CA LEU A 5 14.14 -5.96 -7.03
C LEU A 5 12.69 -6.27 -6.63
N TRP A 6 12.15 -7.41 -7.07
CA TRP A 6 10.81 -7.88 -6.68
C TRP A 6 10.69 -8.07 -5.16
N TRP A 7 11.66 -8.74 -4.55
CA TRP A 7 11.67 -8.96 -3.10
C TRP A 7 11.93 -7.68 -2.32
N VAL A 8 12.84 -6.82 -2.79
CA VAL A 8 13.09 -5.51 -2.17
C VAL A 8 11.81 -4.67 -2.17
N TYR A 9 11.11 -4.60 -3.30
CA TYR A 9 9.82 -3.92 -3.38
C TYR A 9 8.81 -4.49 -2.36
N ALA A 10 8.65 -5.82 -2.32
CA ALA A 10 7.70 -6.46 -1.41
C ALA A 10 8.02 -6.17 0.07
N VAL A 11 9.30 -6.18 0.44
CA VAL A 11 9.75 -5.86 1.81
C VAL A 11 9.48 -4.39 2.14
N VAL A 12 9.81 -3.46 1.24
CA VAL A 12 9.55 -2.02 1.44
C VAL A 12 8.06 -1.76 1.64
N VAL A 13 7.21 -2.35 0.80
CA VAL A 13 5.74 -2.22 0.92
C VAL A 13 5.23 -2.85 2.21
N PHE A 14 5.74 -4.03 2.58
CA PHE A 14 5.34 -4.68 3.83
C PHE A 14 5.70 -3.85 5.07
N VAL A 15 6.93 -3.33 5.14
CA VAL A 15 7.38 -2.45 6.23
C VAL A 15 6.54 -1.17 6.28
N HIS A 16 6.24 -0.57 5.14
CA HIS A 16 5.32 0.58 5.07
C HIS A 16 3.94 0.25 5.64
N GLY A 17 3.40 -0.92 5.32
CA GLY A 17 2.15 -1.41 5.91
C GLY A 17 2.21 -1.57 7.44
N LEU A 18 3.35 -1.98 7.99
CA LEU A 18 3.56 -2.06 9.44
C LEU A 18 3.69 -0.69 10.10
N ILE A 19 4.26 0.31 9.41
CA ILE A 19 4.34 1.70 9.91
C ILE A 19 2.94 2.28 10.15
N HIS A 20 1.93 1.85 9.37
CA HIS A 20 0.53 2.24 9.61
C HIS A 20 -0.02 1.78 10.96
N VAL A 21 0.63 0.85 11.66
CA VAL A 21 0.20 0.43 13.00
C VAL A 21 0.35 1.57 14.02
N MET A 22 1.27 2.52 13.83
CA MET A 22 1.46 3.63 14.78
C MET A 22 0.21 4.51 14.91
N GLY A 23 -0.43 4.87 13.78
CA GLY A 23 -1.68 5.64 13.82
C GLY A 23 -2.85 4.86 14.44
N VAL A 24 -2.83 3.53 14.35
CA VAL A 24 -3.83 2.67 15.00
C VAL A 24 -3.62 2.63 16.52
N VAL A 25 -2.37 2.48 16.95
CA VAL A 25 -2.00 2.43 18.38
C VAL A 25 -2.38 3.73 19.07
N GLU A 26 -2.00 4.86 18.50
CA GLU A 26 -2.30 6.18 19.05
C GLU A 26 -3.81 6.46 19.03
N GLY A 27 -4.45 6.38 17.86
CA GLY A 27 -5.82 6.88 17.72
C GLY A 27 -6.90 6.00 18.38
N PHE A 28 -6.55 4.78 18.78
CA PHE A 28 -7.38 3.95 19.66
C PHE A 28 -6.97 4.02 21.14
N GLY A 29 -5.96 4.81 21.49
CA GLY A 29 -5.50 4.98 22.87
C GLY A 29 -4.90 3.70 23.46
N VAL A 30 -4.24 2.89 22.63
CA VAL A 30 -3.56 1.65 23.07
C VAL A 30 -2.29 2.00 23.86
N ALA A 31 -1.52 2.98 23.36
CA ALA A 31 -0.36 3.57 24.01
C ALA A 31 -0.06 4.93 23.37
N ASP A 32 0.56 5.83 24.12
CA ASP A 32 1.08 7.09 23.59
C ASP A 32 2.30 6.79 22.71
N VAL A 33 2.33 7.38 21.52
CA VAL A 33 3.40 7.23 20.53
C VAL A 33 4.15 8.55 20.40
N ASP A 34 5.25 8.69 21.16
CA ASP A 34 6.07 9.92 21.24
C ASP A 34 6.57 10.45 19.88
N GLN A 35 6.62 9.60 18.85
CA GLN A 35 7.03 9.99 17.49
C GLN A 35 5.95 10.78 16.73
N LEU A 36 4.72 10.81 17.24
CA LEU A 36 3.60 11.53 16.63
C LEU A 36 3.55 12.95 17.17
N THR A 37 3.66 13.93 16.28
CA THR A 37 3.66 15.35 16.66
C THR A 37 2.26 15.91 16.88
N GLU A 38 1.22 15.18 16.49
CA GLU A 38 -0.19 15.57 16.55
C GLU A 38 -1.05 14.38 17.00
N PRO A 39 -2.09 14.61 17.81
CA PRO A 39 -2.97 13.54 18.28
C PRO A 39 -3.76 12.93 17.13
N VAL A 40 -3.96 11.62 17.17
CA VAL A 40 -4.71 10.87 16.16
C VAL A 40 -6.13 10.63 16.67
N SER A 41 -7.14 10.97 15.88
CA SER A 41 -8.53 10.66 16.21
C SER A 41 -8.89 9.19 15.94
N GLY A 42 -9.97 8.70 16.55
CA GLY A 42 -10.46 7.34 16.28
C GLY A 42 -10.84 7.09 14.82
N GLY A 43 -11.31 8.12 14.11
CA GLY A 43 -11.61 8.03 12.68
C GLY A 43 -10.34 7.88 11.83
N GLU A 44 -9.29 8.61 12.19
CA GLU A 44 -7.98 8.46 11.55
C GLU A 44 -7.35 7.10 11.85
N ALA A 45 -7.46 6.57 13.08
CA ALA A 45 -7.00 5.23 13.39
C ALA A 45 -7.67 4.15 12.53
N VAL A 46 -8.98 4.26 12.26
CA VAL A 46 -9.67 3.35 11.33
C VAL A 46 -9.10 3.47 9.92
N LEU A 47 -8.86 4.69 9.44
CA LEU A 47 -8.27 4.92 8.12
C LEU A 47 -6.85 4.32 8.02
N TRP A 48 -6.02 4.52 9.05
CA TRP A 48 -4.68 3.94 9.16
C TRP A 48 -4.72 2.40 9.23
N LEU A 49 -5.68 1.81 9.94
CA LEU A 49 -5.88 0.36 9.97
C LEU A 49 -6.24 -0.19 8.58
N VAL A 50 -7.20 0.42 7.90
CA VAL A 50 -7.61 0.01 6.55
C VAL A 50 -6.45 0.15 5.56
N ALA A 51 -5.71 1.26 5.62
CA ALA A 51 -4.51 1.48 4.81
C ALA A 51 -3.46 0.39 5.08
N GLY A 52 -3.10 0.15 6.34
CA GLY A 52 -2.11 -0.87 6.72
C GLY A 52 -2.48 -2.27 6.24
N LEU A 53 -3.74 -2.69 6.43
CA LEU A 53 -4.23 -3.99 5.97
C LEU A 53 -4.17 -4.11 4.44
N LEU A 54 -4.59 -3.07 3.70
CA LEU A 54 -4.53 -3.07 2.24
C LEU A 54 -3.08 -3.11 1.72
N VAL A 55 -2.17 -2.38 2.36
CA VAL A 55 -0.74 -2.33 1.99
C VAL A 55 -0.08 -3.68 2.26
N ILE A 56 -0.36 -4.33 3.40
CA ILE A 56 0.11 -5.68 3.71
C ILE A 56 -0.46 -6.69 2.71
N ALA A 57 -1.75 -6.61 2.40
CA ALA A 57 -2.39 -7.46 1.39
C ALA A 57 -1.74 -7.28 0.02
N ALA A 58 -1.43 -6.04 -0.38
CA ALA A 58 -0.70 -5.75 -1.61
C ALA A 58 0.68 -6.43 -1.63
N ALA A 59 1.47 -6.30 -0.55
CA ALA A 59 2.77 -6.96 -0.44
C ALA A 59 2.67 -8.48 -0.56
N VAL A 60 1.72 -9.10 0.15
CA VAL A 60 1.48 -10.56 0.09
C VAL A 60 1.08 -10.99 -1.32
N MET A 61 0.15 -10.28 -1.95
CA MET A 61 -0.28 -10.59 -3.32
C MET A 61 0.84 -10.43 -4.35
N THR A 62 1.73 -9.46 -4.17
CA THR A 62 2.95 -9.33 -4.99
C THR A 62 3.86 -10.54 -4.81
N VAL A 63 4.11 -10.99 -3.58
CA VAL A 63 4.91 -12.20 -3.34
C VAL A 63 4.29 -13.43 -3.99
N LEU A 64 2.98 -13.61 -3.86
CA LEU A 64 2.23 -14.73 -4.44
C LEU A 64 2.01 -14.61 -5.96
N ARG A 65 2.38 -13.48 -6.57
CA ARG A 65 2.14 -13.16 -7.98
C ARG A 65 0.68 -13.31 -8.41
N SER A 66 -0.23 -12.95 -7.52
CA SER A 66 -1.68 -13.05 -7.76
C SER A 66 -2.10 -12.19 -8.95
N ARG A 67 -3.01 -12.69 -9.82
CA ARG A 67 -3.46 -12.01 -11.06
C ARG A 67 -3.98 -10.57 -10.85
N GLY A 68 -4.44 -10.23 -9.64
CA GLY A 68 -4.95 -8.91 -9.26
C GLY A 68 -4.02 -8.03 -8.41
N TRP A 69 -2.75 -8.42 -8.22
CA TRP A 69 -1.84 -7.73 -7.28
C TRP A 69 -1.72 -6.22 -7.55
N TRP A 70 -1.70 -5.82 -8.83
CA TRP A 70 -1.56 -4.42 -9.25
C TRP A 70 -2.77 -3.56 -8.88
N LEU A 71 -3.99 -4.13 -8.94
CA LEU A 71 -5.21 -3.42 -8.58
C LEU A 71 -5.24 -3.15 -7.08
N VAL A 72 -4.96 -4.19 -6.29
CA VAL A 72 -4.89 -4.06 -4.82
C VAL A 72 -3.78 -3.11 -4.41
N THR A 73 -2.61 -3.17 -5.08
CA THR A 73 -1.52 -2.21 -4.86
C THR A 73 -1.95 -0.77 -5.14
N GLY A 74 -2.65 -0.52 -6.26
CA GLY A 74 -3.12 0.82 -6.60
C GLY A 74 -4.13 1.36 -5.59
N VAL A 75 -5.13 0.56 -5.21
CA VAL A 75 -6.12 0.93 -4.19
C VAL A 75 -5.45 1.18 -2.83
N ALA A 76 -4.55 0.28 -2.42
CA ALA A 76 -3.79 0.43 -1.18
C ALA A 76 -2.97 1.73 -1.14
N ALA A 77 -2.31 2.08 -2.26
CA ALA A 77 -1.53 3.31 -2.35
C ALA A 77 -2.41 4.57 -2.24
N VAL A 78 -3.59 4.59 -2.87
CA VAL A 78 -4.52 5.72 -2.76
C VAL A 78 -5.04 5.88 -1.34
N VAL A 79 -5.52 4.80 -0.72
CA VAL A 79 -6.02 4.84 0.67
C VAL A 79 -4.91 5.23 1.64
N SER A 80 -3.72 4.66 1.48
CA SER A 80 -2.54 5.04 2.28
C SER A 80 -2.14 6.50 2.06
N GLN A 81 -2.31 7.04 0.85
CA GLN A 81 -1.98 8.44 0.59
C GLN A 81 -2.95 9.37 1.29
N VAL A 82 -4.25 9.05 1.30
CA VAL A 82 -5.24 9.82 2.07
C VAL A 82 -4.87 9.80 3.55
N ALA A 83 -4.61 8.63 4.12
CA ALA A 83 -4.19 8.49 5.52
C ALA A 83 -2.99 9.37 5.88
N ILE A 84 -1.98 9.42 5.00
CA ILE A 84 -0.76 10.20 5.22
C ILE A 84 -1.00 11.72 5.08
N LEU A 85 -1.81 12.14 4.11
CA LEU A 85 -2.03 13.56 3.85
C LEU A 85 -2.91 14.24 4.90
N THR A 86 -3.77 13.48 5.56
CA THR A 86 -4.67 13.99 6.61
C THR A 86 -4.10 13.89 8.02
N SER A 87 -2.89 13.36 8.18
CA SER A 87 -2.24 13.14 9.48
C SER A 87 -1.03 14.06 9.70
N TRP A 88 -0.26 13.78 10.74
CA TRP A 88 0.91 14.58 11.14
C TRP A 88 1.98 14.68 10.03
N THR A 89 2.75 15.76 10.06
CA THR A 89 3.69 16.14 8.99
C THR A 89 4.72 15.08 8.63
N ASP A 90 5.29 14.39 9.63
CA ASP A 90 6.32 13.36 9.40
C ASP A 90 5.78 12.12 8.67
N ALA A 91 4.47 11.84 8.75
CA ALA A 91 3.83 10.75 7.99
C ALA A 91 4.06 10.91 6.47
N ARG A 92 4.26 12.14 5.99
CA ARG A 92 4.44 12.46 4.56
C ARG A 92 5.66 11.79 3.95
N ALA A 93 6.66 11.37 4.75
CA ALA A 93 7.78 10.56 4.27
C ALA A 93 7.30 9.27 3.58
N GLY A 94 6.18 8.69 4.03
CA GLY A 94 5.56 7.51 3.42
C GLY A 94 5.03 7.75 2.00
N THR A 95 4.89 9.00 1.55
CA THR A 95 4.48 9.34 0.17
C THR A 95 5.45 8.73 -0.85
N ALA A 96 6.74 8.64 -0.54
CA ALA A 96 7.73 8.04 -1.44
C ALA A 96 7.40 6.56 -1.73
N VAL A 97 6.92 5.82 -0.72
CA VAL A 97 6.50 4.43 -0.89
C VAL A 97 5.20 4.34 -1.67
N ASN A 98 4.25 5.25 -1.45
CA ASN A 98 3.01 5.30 -2.24
C ASN A 98 3.26 5.60 -3.72
N VAL A 99 4.19 6.50 -4.04
CA VAL A 99 4.61 6.75 -5.43
C VAL A 99 5.22 5.50 -6.04
N LEU A 100 6.07 4.78 -5.32
CA LEU A 100 6.63 3.49 -5.75
C LEU A 100 5.52 2.45 -5.99
N MET A 101 4.54 2.35 -5.10
CA MET A 101 3.39 1.45 -5.25
C MET A 101 2.54 1.80 -6.47
N LEU A 102 2.25 3.09 -6.71
CA LEU A 102 1.50 3.53 -7.89
C LEU A 102 2.26 3.23 -9.19
N ALA A 103 3.57 3.44 -9.22
CA ALA A 103 4.40 3.07 -10.36
C ALA A 103 4.38 1.56 -10.62
N ALA A 104 4.46 0.73 -9.56
CA ALA A 104 4.36 -0.72 -9.67
C ALA A 104 2.96 -1.16 -10.14
N ALA A 105 1.90 -0.56 -9.63
CA ALA A 105 0.52 -0.82 -10.05
C ALA A 105 0.33 -0.47 -11.54
N ALA A 106 0.83 0.69 -11.99
CA ALA A 106 0.77 1.10 -13.40
C ALA A 106 1.54 0.11 -14.30
N TYR A 107 2.73 -0.34 -13.87
CA TYR A 107 3.48 -1.38 -14.57
C TYR A 107 2.71 -2.70 -14.66
N GLY A 108 2.11 -3.15 -13.56
CA GLY A 108 1.29 -4.36 -13.53
C GLY A 108 0.04 -4.28 -14.42
N PHE A 109 -0.61 -3.12 -14.46
CA PHE A 109 -1.72 -2.86 -15.38
C PHE A 109 -1.28 -2.90 -16.84
N ALA A 110 -0.22 -2.17 -17.21
CA ALA A 110 0.28 -2.09 -18.58
C ALA A 110 0.74 -3.45 -19.12
N THR A 111 1.38 -4.26 -18.27
CA THR A 111 1.84 -5.61 -18.65
C THR A 111 0.69 -6.61 -18.79
N ARG A 112 -0.41 -6.44 -18.04
CA ARG A 112 -1.63 -7.25 -18.22
C ARG A 112 -2.33 -6.96 -19.55
N SER A 113 -2.40 -5.71 -19.99
CA SER A 113 -3.04 -5.33 -21.27
C SER A 113 -2.35 -5.91 -22.51
N HIS A 114 -1.10 -6.34 -22.39
CA HIS A 114 -0.34 -6.95 -23.48
C HIS A 114 -0.40 -8.49 -23.50
N ASP A 115 -1.22 -9.13 -22.68
CA ASP A 115 -1.35 -10.59 -22.65
C ASP A 115 -2.27 -11.08 -23.79
N PRO A 116 -1.75 -11.70 -24.87
CA PRO A 116 -2.55 -12.06 -26.06
C PRO A 116 -3.59 -13.17 -25.78
N ALA A 117 -3.62 -13.72 -24.57
CA ALA A 117 -4.65 -14.63 -24.11
C ALA A 117 -5.99 -13.92 -23.79
N SER A 118 -6.01 -12.62 -23.47
CA SER A 118 -7.27 -11.91 -23.19
C SER A 118 -8.05 -11.51 -24.45
N THR A 119 -7.43 -11.55 -25.63
CA THR A 119 -8.06 -11.20 -26.92
C THR A 119 -8.66 -12.41 -27.66
N GLN A 120 -8.48 -13.64 -27.16
CA GLN A 120 -8.97 -14.86 -27.81
C GLN A 120 -10.32 -15.37 -27.28
N GLY A 121 -10.89 -14.74 -26.24
CA GLY A 121 -12.21 -15.11 -25.68
C GLY A 121 -13.43 -14.52 -26.40
N ALA A 122 -13.23 -13.74 -27.46
CA ALA A 122 -14.30 -13.08 -28.23
C ALA A 122 -14.18 -13.41 -29.72
N ARG A 123 -14.40 -14.68 -30.06
CA ARG A 123 -14.78 -15.06 -31.43
C ARG A 123 -15.99 -16.01 -31.31
N PRO A 124 -17.21 -15.56 -31.67
CA PRO A 124 -18.31 -16.48 -31.95
C PRO A 124 -18.01 -17.31 -33.20
#